data_AF-A0AAV5XXL4-F1
#
_entry.id   AF-A0AAV5XXL4-F1
#
_cell.length_a   1.000
_cell.length_b   1.000
_cell.length_c   1.000
_cell.angle_alpha   90.00
_cell.angle_beta   90.00
_cell.angle_gamma   90.00
#
_symmetry.space_group_name_H-M   'P 1'
#
loop_
_entity.id
_entity.type
_entity.pdbx_description
1 polymer ?
#
loop_
_entity_poly.entity_id
_entity_poly.type
_entity_poly.pdbx_seq_one_letter_code
_entity_poly.pdbx_strand_id
1 'polypeptide(L)'
;MRIALTLVFILAVAGAAGAGPLDAPGAAKALNCAACHGAGGQSPSDTMPILAGLWPEYFKKAIQDYAAGRRPSPEMEPYAKQVLELGLDDVAAYFASQQRAATKVKVNAAAVERGRAAAQQCAVCHGPEGKGDRAKLIPDITGQPPGYLRTQMLLFKEDRRSPGDERLKALKALMKTIPDETFADLAAYFSSQR
;
A
#
# COMPACT_ATOMS: atom_id res chain seq x y z
N MET A 1 0.19 38.83 -68.91
CA MET A 1 0.20 37.56 -68.14
C MET A 1 0.75 37.84 -66.75
N ARG A 2 -0.10 37.85 -65.72
CA ARG A 2 0.30 38.02 -64.32
C ARG A 2 0.19 36.65 -63.64
N ILE A 3 1.33 36.06 -63.27
CA ILE A 3 1.40 34.79 -62.56
C ILE A 3 1.16 35.09 -61.08
N ALA A 4 0.01 34.66 -60.56
CA ALA A 4 -0.30 34.76 -59.13
C ALA A 4 0.31 33.54 -58.41
N LEU A 5 1.33 33.80 -57.58
CA LEU A 5 2.02 32.80 -56.77
C LEU A 5 1.25 32.60 -55.46
N THR A 6 0.44 31.55 -55.38
CA THR A 6 -0.31 31.21 -54.16
C THR A 6 0.62 30.55 -53.15
N LEU A 7 1.06 31.30 -52.14
CA LEU A 7 1.79 30.77 -50.98
C LEU A 7 0.86 29.91 -50.13
N VAL A 8 1.10 28.60 -50.14
CA VAL A 8 0.47 27.64 -49.23
C VAL A 8 1.22 27.70 -47.90
N PHE A 9 0.59 28.30 -46.89
CA PHE A 9 1.07 28.29 -45.51
C PHE A 9 0.73 26.93 -44.89
N ILE A 10 1.73 26.06 -44.73
CA ILE A 10 1.58 24.80 -44.00
C ILE A 10 1.62 25.12 -42.50
N LEU A 11 0.47 25.08 -41.84
CA LEU A 11 0.35 25.21 -40.40
C LEU A 11 0.79 23.88 -39.76
N ALA A 12 2.01 23.83 -39.22
CA ALA A 12 2.48 22.68 -38.47
C ALA A 12 1.74 22.62 -37.12
N VAL A 13 0.80 21.69 -37.00
CA VAL A 13 0.16 21.37 -35.71
C VAL A 13 1.16 20.54 -34.91
N ALA A 14 1.90 21.18 -34.01
CA ALA A 14 2.67 20.49 -32.99
C ALA A 14 1.68 19.80 -32.04
N GLY A 15 1.49 18.49 -32.22
CA GLY A 15 0.71 17.69 -31.28
C GLY A 15 1.37 17.76 -29.91
N ALA A 16 0.62 18.19 -28.89
CA ALA A 16 1.04 18.05 -27.51
C ALA A 16 1.24 16.55 -27.24
N ALA A 17 2.50 16.13 -27.10
CA ALA A 17 2.82 14.82 -26.58
C ALA A 17 2.22 14.76 -25.17
N GLY A 18 1.12 14.02 -25.01
CA GLY A 18 0.52 13.80 -23.70
C GLY A 18 1.56 13.15 -22.79
N ALA A 19 1.63 13.63 -21.54
CA ALA A 19 2.49 13.06 -20.52
C ALA A 19 2.31 11.53 -20.51
N GLY A 20 3.39 10.81 -20.78
CA GLY A 20 3.44 9.37 -20.72
C GLY A 20 3.29 8.87 -19.27
N PRO A 21 3.04 7.56 -19.07
CA PRO A 21 2.85 6.97 -17.74
C PRO A 21 4.02 7.17 -16.77
N LEU A 22 5.23 7.50 -17.26
CA LEU A 22 6.43 7.74 -16.48
C LEU A 22 6.70 9.23 -16.17
N ASP A 23 5.92 10.13 -16.75
CA ASP A 23 6.11 11.58 -16.60
C ASP A 23 5.47 12.12 -15.31
N ALA A 24 4.70 11.27 -14.60
CA ALA A 24 4.17 11.62 -13.29
C ALA A 24 5.31 11.75 -12.26
N PRO A 25 5.28 12.77 -11.37
CA PRO A 25 6.28 12.93 -10.31
C PRO A 25 6.48 11.63 -9.51
N GLY A 26 7.73 11.20 -9.39
CA GLY A 26 8.11 9.97 -8.69
C GLY A 26 7.89 8.66 -9.45
N ALA A 27 7.23 8.66 -10.63
CA ALA A 27 6.94 7.43 -11.38
C ALA A 27 8.19 6.68 -11.83
N ALA A 28 9.20 7.38 -12.36
CA ALA A 28 10.48 6.79 -12.73
C ALA A 28 11.21 6.15 -11.51
N LYS A 29 11.11 6.80 -10.34
CA LYS A 29 11.72 6.31 -9.09
C LYS A 29 10.98 5.09 -8.53
N ALA A 30 9.67 5.00 -8.77
CA ALA A 30 8.82 3.91 -8.32
C ALA A 30 8.74 2.73 -9.32
N LEU A 31 9.32 2.85 -10.51
CA LEU A 31 9.16 1.89 -11.60
C LEU A 31 9.57 0.46 -11.18
N ASN A 32 10.69 0.32 -10.47
CA ASN A 32 11.20 -0.97 -10.04
C ASN A 32 10.32 -1.64 -8.97
N CYS A 33 9.54 -0.86 -8.23
CA CYS A 33 8.63 -1.39 -7.21
C CYS A 33 7.49 -2.20 -7.83
N ALA A 34 7.11 -1.90 -9.08
CA ALA A 34 6.02 -2.57 -9.77
C ALA A 34 6.29 -4.06 -10.03
N ALA A 35 7.56 -4.48 -10.04
CA ALA A 35 7.93 -5.89 -10.19
C ALA A 35 7.34 -6.80 -9.10
N CYS A 36 7.19 -6.27 -7.87
CA CYS A 36 6.64 -7.00 -6.74
C CYS A 36 5.24 -6.48 -6.31
N HIS A 37 5.06 -5.16 -6.38
CA HIS A 37 3.83 -4.51 -5.93
C HIS A 37 2.82 -4.27 -7.05
N GLY A 38 3.11 -4.69 -8.28
CA GLY A 38 2.22 -4.52 -9.44
C GLY A 38 2.23 -3.09 -10.01
N ALA A 39 1.63 -2.94 -11.18
CA ALA A 39 1.48 -1.64 -11.84
C ALA A 39 0.75 -0.65 -10.91
N GLY A 40 1.29 0.56 -10.75
CA GLY A 40 0.76 1.57 -9.81
C GLY A 40 0.77 1.14 -8.34
N GLY A 41 1.49 0.07 -7.97
CA GLY A 41 1.45 -0.48 -6.62
C GLY A 41 0.19 -1.28 -6.30
N GLN A 42 -0.59 -1.69 -7.30
CA GLN A 42 -1.75 -2.57 -7.13
C GLN A 42 -1.33 -4.05 -7.23
N SER A 43 -0.89 -4.63 -6.12
CA SER A 43 -0.31 -5.98 -6.13
C SER A 43 -1.35 -7.06 -6.45
N PRO A 44 -1.02 -8.04 -7.31
CA PRO A 44 -1.84 -9.23 -7.53
C PRO A 44 -1.52 -10.38 -6.55
N SER A 45 -0.50 -10.24 -5.71
CA SER A 45 0.00 -11.30 -4.82
C SER A 45 -0.78 -11.36 -3.51
N ASP A 46 -0.74 -12.53 -2.85
CA ASP A 46 -1.30 -12.75 -1.52
C ASP A 46 -0.44 -12.15 -0.39
N THR A 47 0.87 -12.03 -0.60
CA THR A 47 1.82 -11.63 0.45
C THR A 47 2.50 -10.30 0.20
N MET A 48 2.46 -9.79 -1.05
CA MET A 48 2.99 -8.46 -1.36
C MET A 48 1.89 -7.42 -1.19
N PRO A 49 2.11 -6.37 -0.38
CA PRO A 49 1.07 -5.39 -0.14
C PRO A 49 0.80 -4.49 -1.35
N ILE A 50 -0.45 -4.07 -1.48
CA ILE A 50 -0.90 -2.94 -2.28
C ILE A 50 -0.39 -1.65 -1.64
N LEU A 51 0.35 -0.88 -2.43
CA LEU A 51 0.88 0.44 -2.10
C LEU A 51 -0.01 1.57 -2.63
N ALA A 52 -0.83 1.29 -3.64
CA ALA A 52 -1.71 2.26 -4.27
C ALA A 52 -2.63 2.93 -3.23
N GLY A 53 -2.69 4.26 -3.25
CA GLY A 53 -3.51 5.07 -2.34
C GLY A 53 -3.07 5.03 -0.87
N LEU A 54 -1.91 4.47 -0.56
CA LEU A 54 -1.37 4.51 0.80
C LEU A 54 -1.01 5.95 1.18
N TRP A 55 -1.37 6.38 2.39
CA TRP A 55 -1.06 7.75 2.81
C TRP A 55 0.45 7.98 2.82
N PRO A 56 0.94 9.12 2.30
CA PRO A 56 2.36 9.40 2.24
C PRO A 56 3.05 9.24 3.59
N GLU A 57 2.43 9.71 4.68
CA GLU A 57 3.04 9.66 6.01
C GLU A 57 3.22 8.22 6.50
N TYR A 58 2.23 7.36 6.24
CA TYR A 58 2.33 5.95 6.61
C TYR A 58 3.29 5.18 5.70
N PHE A 59 3.31 5.46 4.39
CA PHE A 59 4.31 4.90 3.47
C PHE A 59 5.73 5.22 3.97
N LYS A 60 6.00 6.49 4.29
CA LYS A 60 7.30 6.95 4.78
C LYS A 60 7.71 6.25 6.05
N LYS A 61 6.81 6.19 7.04
CA LYS A 61 7.04 5.45 8.28
C LYS A 61 7.37 3.98 8.00
N ALA A 62 6.61 3.32 7.12
CA ALA A 62 6.82 1.92 6.80
C ALA A 62 8.19 1.67 6.16
N ILE A 63 8.61 2.50 5.19
CA ILE A 63 9.93 2.39 4.56
C ILE A 63 11.04 2.60 5.60
N GLN A 64 10.93 3.61 6.45
CA GLN A 64 11.90 3.84 7.53
C GLN A 64 11.95 2.67 8.53
N ASP A 65 10.81 2.08 8.87
CA ASP A 65 10.75 0.92 9.75
C ASP A 65 11.41 -0.32 9.12
N TYR A 66 11.20 -0.57 7.82
CA TYR A 66 11.85 -1.65 7.08
C TYR A 66 13.36 -1.43 6.98
N ALA A 67 13.80 -0.25 6.56
CA ALA A 67 15.21 0.08 6.40
C ALA A 67 16.00 -0.01 7.72
N ALA A 68 15.34 0.28 8.85
CA ALA A 68 15.91 0.19 10.19
C ALA A 68 15.77 -1.20 10.84
N GLY A 69 15.21 -2.20 10.13
CA GLY A 69 14.96 -3.54 10.68
C GLY A 69 13.88 -3.62 11.76
N ARG A 70 13.23 -2.49 12.09
CA ARG A 70 12.11 -2.44 13.06
C ARG A 70 10.87 -3.13 12.51
N ARG A 71 10.76 -3.28 11.20
CA ARG A 71 9.76 -4.12 10.54
C ARG A 71 10.49 -5.17 9.72
N PRO A 72 10.53 -6.44 10.15
CA PRO A 72 11.36 -7.43 9.48
C PRO A 72 10.77 -7.83 8.12
N SER A 73 11.62 -7.83 7.10
CA SER A 73 11.42 -8.51 5.81
C SER A 73 12.77 -8.55 5.08
N PRO A 74 13.37 -9.74 4.90
CA PRO A 74 14.62 -9.89 4.14
C PRO A 74 14.52 -9.33 2.73
N GLU A 75 13.34 -9.43 2.12
CA GLU A 75 13.06 -8.93 0.78
C GLU A 75 12.99 -7.40 0.76
N MET A 76 12.20 -6.78 1.65
CA MET A 76 11.94 -5.34 1.58
C MET A 76 13.02 -4.47 2.21
N GLU A 77 13.86 -4.98 3.11
CA GLU A 77 14.91 -4.19 3.75
C GLU A 77 15.87 -3.49 2.75
N PRO A 78 16.50 -4.19 1.79
CA PRO A 78 17.41 -3.54 0.84
C PRO A 78 16.68 -2.50 -0.03
N TYR A 79 15.46 -2.80 -0.50
CA TYR A 79 14.67 -1.84 -1.28
C TYR A 79 14.23 -0.65 -0.45
N ALA A 80 13.93 -0.84 0.84
CA ALA A 80 13.59 0.26 1.73
C ALA A 80 14.77 1.23 1.89
N LYS A 81 15.99 0.72 2.07
CA LYS A 81 17.21 1.54 2.09
C LYS A 81 17.40 2.29 0.77
N GLN A 82 17.21 1.60 -0.36
CA GLN A 82 17.28 2.22 -1.68
C GLN A 82 16.24 3.34 -1.87
N VAL A 83 14.99 3.18 -1.38
CA VAL A 83 13.96 4.24 -1.47
C VAL A 83 14.36 5.48 -0.67
N LEU A 84 15.05 5.32 0.47
CA LEU A 84 15.58 6.46 1.23
C LEU A 84 16.60 7.26 0.41
N GLU A 85 17.42 6.59 -0.41
CA GLU A 85 18.42 7.22 -1.28
C GLU A 85 17.80 7.83 -2.55
N LEU A 86 16.79 7.18 -3.13
CA LEU A 86 16.15 7.63 -4.38
C LEU A 86 15.26 8.87 -4.20
N GLY A 87 14.79 9.14 -2.99
CA GLY A 87 13.86 10.23 -2.68
C GLY A 87 12.54 9.68 -2.16
N LEU A 88 12.51 9.48 -0.83
CA LEU A 88 11.39 8.90 -0.12
C LEU A 88 10.05 9.64 -0.37
N ASP A 89 10.08 10.98 -0.37
CA ASP A 89 8.88 11.79 -0.56
C ASP A 89 8.27 11.64 -1.96
N ASP A 90 9.11 11.53 -3.00
CA ASP A 90 8.63 11.36 -4.38
C ASP A 90 7.96 10.01 -4.59
N VAL A 91 8.57 8.94 -4.04
CA VAL A 91 7.99 7.59 -4.13
C VAL A 91 6.70 7.50 -3.32
N ALA A 92 6.66 8.13 -2.14
CA ALA A 92 5.46 8.22 -1.32
C ALA A 92 4.33 8.98 -2.03
N ALA A 93 4.65 10.12 -2.65
CA ALA A 93 3.70 10.93 -3.42
C ALA A 93 3.16 10.16 -4.62
N TYR A 94 4.04 9.44 -5.34
CA TYR A 94 3.62 8.61 -6.47
C TYR A 94 2.58 7.59 -6.05
N PHE A 95 2.86 6.73 -5.07
CA PHE A 95 1.92 5.68 -4.65
C PHE A 95 0.63 6.23 -4.03
N ALA A 96 0.72 7.32 -3.29
CA ALA A 96 -0.45 8.00 -2.73
C ALA A 96 -1.41 8.52 -3.81
N SER A 97 -0.89 8.91 -4.97
CA SER A 97 -1.69 9.37 -6.11
C SER A 97 -2.35 8.25 -6.92
N GLN A 98 -1.93 6.99 -6.72
CA GLN A 98 -2.48 5.86 -7.47
C GLN A 98 -3.86 5.48 -6.96
N GLN A 99 -4.74 5.06 -7.89
CA GLN A 99 -6.07 4.58 -7.53
C GLN A 99 -5.96 3.22 -6.81
N ARG A 100 -6.39 3.18 -5.55
CA ARG A 100 -6.49 1.96 -4.77
C ARG A 100 -7.70 1.12 -5.21
N ALA A 101 -7.49 -0.17 -5.38
CA ALA A 101 -8.53 -1.17 -5.46
C ALA A 101 -8.31 -2.29 -4.43
N ALA A 102 -9.37 -2.99 -4.06
CA ALA A 102 -9.24 -4.19 -3.23
C ALA A 102 -8.47 -5.29 -3.98
N THR A 103 -7.79 -6.15 -3.22
CA THR A 103 -7.05 -7.29 -3.73
C THR A 103 -7.94 -8.20 -4.58
N LYS A 104 -7.35 -8.81 -5.60
CA LYS A 104 -8.01 -9.81 -6.44
C LYS A 104 -7.89 -11.23 -5.87
N VAL A 105 -7.13 -11.40 -4.78
CA VAL A 105 -6.98 -12.69 -4.09
C VAL A 105 -8.32 -13.11 -3.51
N LYS A 106 -8.80 -14.28 -3.93
CA LYS A 106 -10.08 -14.81 -3.47
C LYS A 106 -9.95 -15.33 -2.04
N VAL A 107 -10.94 -15.01 -1.22
CA VAL A 107 -11.05 -15.48 0.18
C VAL A 107 -12.29 -16.34 0.36
N ASN A 108 -12.23 -17.27 1.32
CA ASN A 108 -13.36 -18.15 1.64
C ASN A 108 -14.46 -17.36 2.37
N ALA A 109 -15.72 -17.49 1.91
CA ALA A 109 -16.85 -16.75 2.49
C ALA A 109 -17.11 -17.09 3.97
N ALA A 110 -16.96 -18.35 4.38
CA ALA A 110 -17.12 -18.73 5.78
C ALA A 110 -16.01 -18.13 6.67
N ALA A 111 -14.79 -17.99 6.13
CA ALA A 111 -13.70 -17.29 6.82
C ALA A 111 -13.99 -15.79 6.97
N VAL A 112 -14.56 -15.16 5.94
CA VAL A 112 -15.01 -13.75 6.00
C VAL A 112 -16.05 -13.55 7.12
N GLU A 113 -17.04 -14.44 7.24
CA GLU A 113 -18.07 -14.33 8.28
C GLU A 113 -17.51 -14.53 9.69
N ARG A 114 -16.63 -15.51 9.89
CA ARG A 114 -15.93 -15.68 11.19
C ARG A 114 -15.05 -14.46 11.50
N GLY A 115 -14.36 -13.92 10.50
CA GLY A 115 -13.51 -12.74 10.66
C GLY A 115 -14.31 -11.50 11.01
N ARG A 116 -15.49 -11.30 10.40
CA ARG A 116 -16.43 -10.23 10.75
C ARG A 116 -16.82 -10.29 12.23
N ALA A 117 -17.16 -11.46 12.73
CA ALA A 117 -17.52 -11.64 14.13
C ALA A 117 -16.35 -11.31 15.08
N ALA A 118 -15.12 -11.63 14.69
CA ALA A 118 -13.90 -11.36 15.48
C ALA A 118 -13.38 -9.91 15.36
N ALA A 119 -13.80 -9.13 14.35
CA ALA A 119 -13.20 -7.84 14.01
C ALA A 119 -13.62 -6.67 14.93
N GLN A 120 -14.55 -6.88 15.87
CA GLN A 120 -15.12 -5.79 16.68
C GLN A 120 -14.05 -4.95 17.41
N GLN A 121 -13.04 -5.60 18.00
CA GLN A 121 -11.98 -4.89 18.72
C GLN A 121 -11.01 -4.15 17.79
N CYS A 122 -10.90 -4.57 16.52
CA CYS A 122 -10.07 -3.88 15.52
C CYS A 122 -10.65 -2.49 15.17
N ALA A 123 -11.98 -2.37 15.19
CA ALA A 123 -12.68 -1.13 14.86
C ALA A 123 -12.44 0.01 15.84
N VAL A 124 -12.02 -0.29 17.08
CA VAL A 124 -11.64 0.71 18.09
C VAL A 124 -10.53 1.64 17.57
N CYS A 125 -9.59 1.08 16.82
CA CYS A 125 -8.47 1.83 16.26
C CYS A 125 -8.67 2.12 14.77
N HIS A 126 -9.10 1.11 13.99
CA HIS A 126 -9.18 1.21 12.53
C HIS A 126 -10.53 1.76 12.02
N GLY A 127 -11.45 2.11 12.91
CA GLY A 127 -12.80 2.54 12.56
C GLY A 127 -13.71 1.37 12.15
N PRO A 128 -15.03 1.61 12.05
CA PRO A 128 -16.04 0.57 11.81
C PRO A 128 -15.81 -0.21 10.51
N GLU A 129 -15.26 0.46 9.50
CA GLU A 129 -14.99 -0.12 8.17
C GLU A 129 -13.53 -0.55 7.99
N GLY A 130 -12.64 -0.31 8.96
CA GLY A 130 -11.21 -0.63 8.85
C GLY A 130 -10.37 0.39 8.06
N LYS A 131 -10.93 1.57 7.76
CA LYS A 131 -10.30 2.66 7.00
C LYS A 131 -9.17 3.40 7.72
N GLY A 132 -9.00 3.15 9.00
CA GLY A 132 -7.95 3.76 9.80
C GLY A 132 -8.24 5.21 10.20
N ASP A 133 -7.23 5.83 10.76
CA ASP A 133 -7.20 7.23 11.18
C ASP A 133 -5.85 7.83 10.77
N ARG A 134 -5.86 8.66 9.73
CA ARG A 134 -4.64 9.27 9.17
C ARG A 134 -3.94 10.20 10.16
N ALA A 135 -4.70 10.94 10.96
CA ALA A 135 -4.13 11.86 11.95
C ALA A 135 -3.36 11.11 13.04
N LYS A 136 -3.76 9.85 13.32
CA LYS A 136 -3.09 8.96 14.28
C LYS A 136 -2.11 7.96 13.65
N LEU A 137 -1.90 8.03 12.32
CA LEU A 137 -1.13 7.04 11.55
C LEU A 137 -1.61 5.59 11.74
N ILE A 138 -2.91 5.39 11.96
CA ILE A 138 -3.55 4.08 12.00
C ILE A 138 -3.97 3.76 10.56
N PRO A 139 -3.35 2.79 9.87
CA PRO A 139 -3.53 2.62 8.43
C PRO A 139 -4.91 2.05 8.05
N ASP A 140 -5.33 2.34 6.83
CA ASP A 140 -6.40 1.61 6.14
C ASP A 140 -5.95 0.17 5.82
N ILE A 141 -6.61 -0.80 6.47
CA ILE A 141 -6.34 -2.24 6.32
C ILE A 141 -7.28 -2.94 5.32
N THR A 142 -8.24 -2.22 4.75
CA THR A 142 -9.25 -2.77 3.83
C THR A 142 -8.65 -3.16 2.49
N GLY A 143 -9.17 -4.22 1.87
CA GLY A 143 -8.80 -4.61 0.50
C GLY A 143 -7.34 -5.04 0.32
N GLN A 144 -6.57 -5.13 1.40
CA GLN A 144 -5.17 -5.55 1.38
C GLN A 144 -5.08 -7.08 1.25
N PRO A 145 -4.03 -7.68 0.66
CA PRO A 145 -3.93 -9.13 0.54
C PRO A 145 -3.95 -9.87 1.89
N PRO A 146 -4.68 -10.99 1.99
CA PRO A 146 -4.91 -11.65 3.28
C PRO A 146 -3.63 -12.26 3.85
N GLY A 147 -2.76 -12.84 3.02
CA GLY A 147 -1.46 -13.35 3.45
C GLY A 147 -0.57 -12.27 4.06
N TYR A 148 -0.56 -11.07 3.48
CA TYR A 148 0.13 -9.91 4.05
C TYR A 148 -0.48 -9.49 5.39
N LEU A 149 -1.80 -9.30 5.47
CA LEU A 149 -2.47 -8.88 6.71
C LEU A 149 -2.21 -9.88 7.84
N ARG A 150 -2.37 -11.18 7.57
CA ARG A 150 -2.07 -12.26 8.52
C ARG A 150 -0.64 -12.18 9.03
N THR A 151 0.33 -12.04 8.12
CA THR A 151 1.74 -11.90 8.48
C THR A 151 1.98 -10.69 9.38
N GLN A 152 1.36 -9.54 9.08
CA GLN A 152 1.54 -8.34 9.92
C GLN A 152 0.94 -8.50 11.32
N MET A 153 -0.21 -9.15 11.45
CA MET A 153 -0.82 -9.42 12.75
C MET A 153 0.04 -10.36 13.60
N LEU A 154 0.58 -11.43 13.00
CA LEU A 154 1.50 -12.36 13.67
C LEU A 154 2.78 -11.65 14.16
N LEU A 155 3.37 -10.78 13.32
CA LEU A 155 4.54 -10.00 13.72
C LEU A 155 4.26 -9.05 14.89
N PHE A 156 3.04 -8.49 14.99
CA PHE A 156 2.65 -7.71 16.17
C PHE A 156 2.43 -8.59 17.40
N LYS A 157 1.81 -9.77 17.24
CA LYS A 157 1.62 -10.73 18.34
C LYS A 157 2.95 -11.14 18.97
N GLU A 158 3.95 -11.41 18.13
CA GLU A 158 5.30 -11.82 18.50
C GLU A 158 6.20 -10.64 18.95
N ASP A 159 5.69 -9.40 18.97
CA ASP A 159 6.47 -8.18 19.20
C ASP A 159 7.67 -7.99 18.24
N ARG A 160 7.64 -8.64 17.08
CA ARG A 160 8.71 -8.55 16.06
C ARG A 160 8.55 -7.36 15.13
N ARG A 161 7.38 -6.74 15.07
CA ARG A 161 7.15 -5.47 14.37
C ARG A 161 7.12 -4.32 15.36
N SER A 162 8.13 -3.46 15.25
CA SER A 162 8.43 -2.33 16.11
C SER A 162 8.59 -2.77 17.58
N PRO A 163 9.56 -3.68 17.89
CA PRO A 163 9.73 -4.27 19.23
C PRO A 163 9.81 -3.19 20.31
N GLY A 164 9.09 -3.39 21.43
CA GLY A 164 9.11 -2.45 22.56
C GLY A 164 8.49 -1.06 22.30
N ASP A 165 7.87 -0.80 21.14
CA ASP A 165 7.18 0.48 20.89
C ASP A 165 5.93 0.62 21.78
N GLU A 166 6.00 1.52 22.77
CA GLU A 166 4.93 1.78 23.74
C GLU A 166 3.63 2.28 23.08
N ARG A 167 3.71 2.95 21.92
CA ARG A 167 2.51 3.43 21.20
C ARG A 167 1.69 2.26 20.65
N LEU A 168 2.32 1.11 20.44
CA LEU A 168 1.71 -0.11 19.91
C LEU A 168 1.37 -1.13 21.01
N LYS A 169 1.58 -0.79 22.28
CA LYS A 169 1.36 -1.70 23.41
C LYS A 169 -0.06 -2.26 23.45
N ALA A 170 -1.07 -1.41 23.28
CA ALA A 170 -2.47 -1.82 23.24
C ALA A 170 -2.77 -2.76 22.06
N LEU A 171 -2.24 -2.45 20.87
CA LEU A 171 -2.36 -3.31 19.69
C LEU A 171 -1.74 -4.69 19.94
N LYS A 172 -0.51 -4.73 20.47
CA LYS A 172 0.20 -6.00 20.72
C LYS A 172 -0.46 -6.82 21.81
N ALA A 173 -0.98 -6.17 22.85
CA ALA A 173 -1.78 -6.84 23.89
C ALA A 173 -3.04 -7.49 23.29
N LEU A 174 -3.77 -6.76 22.43
CA LEU A 174 -4.90 -7.30 21.67
C LEU A 174 -4.49 -8.48 20.79
N MET A 175 -3.40 -8.37 20.02
CA MET A 175 -2.94 -9.47 19.16
C MET A 175 -2.62 -10.74 19.97
N LYS A 176 -2.12 -10.61 21.20
CA LYS A 176 -1.84 -11.76 22.08
C LYS A 176 -3.09 -12.50 22.56
N THR A 177 -4.26 -11.85 22.60
CA THR A 177 -5.52 -12.51 23.00
C THR A 177 -6.19 -13.26 21.85
N ILE A 178 -5.73 -13.07 20.61
CA ILE A 178 -6.33 -13.66 19.40
C ILE A 178 -5.62 -14.99 19.08
N PRO A 179 -6.36 -16.11 18.93
CA PRO A 179 -5.79 -17.38 18.47
C PRO A 179 -5.21 -17.28 17.05
N ASP A 180 -4.17 -18.04 16.74
CA ASP A 180 -3.41 -17.90 15.49
C ASP A 180 -4.25 -18.22 14.24
N GLU A 181 -5.19 -19.16 14.37
CA GLU A 181 -6.17 -19.51 13.35
C GLU A 181 -7.15 -18.37 13.05
N THR A 182 -7.47 -17.54 14.05
CA THR A 182 -8.39 -16.41 13.90
C THR A 182 -7.79 -15.29 13.05
N PHE A 183 -6.46 -15.18 12.97
CA PHE A 183 -5.82 -14.20 12.08
C PHE A 183 -6.07 -14.46 10.61
N ALA A 184 -6.26 -15.72 10.20
CA ALA A 184 -6.63 -16.02 8.81
C ALA A 184 -8.05 -15.51 8.49
N ASP A 185 -8.98 -15.68 9.43
CA ASP A 185 -10.36 -15.20 9.28
C ASP A 185 -10.42 -13.66 9.31
N LEU A 186 -9.73 -13.00 10.24
CA LEU A 186 -9.61 -11.54 10.29
C LEU A 186 -8.99 -10.97 9.00
N ALA A 187 -7.92 -11.60 8.50
CA ALA A 187 -7.31 -11.21 7.25
C ALA A 187 -8.29 -11.35 6.08
N ALA A 188 -8.99 -12.49 5.97
CA ALA A 188 -10.01 -12.70 4.95
C ALA A 188 -11.11 -11.63 5.00
N TYR A 189 -11.60 -11.31 6.20
CA TYR A 189 -12.61 -10.26 6.38
C TYR A 189 -12.14 -8.89 5.88
N PHE A 190 -11.00 -8.39 6.35
CA PHE A 190 -10.50 -7.06 5.96
C PHE A 190 -10.09 -7.01 4.48
N SER A 191 -9.54 -8.10 3.92
CA SER A 191 -9.28 -8.21 2.48
C SER A 191 -10.53 -8.09 1.61
N SER A 192 -11.70 -8.47 2.13
CA SER A 192 -12.98 -8.34 1.43
C SER A 192 -13.63 -6.96 1.53
N GLN A 193 -13.17 -6.11 2.47
CA GLN A 193 -13.68 -4.74 2.63
C GLN A 193 -13.14 -3.82 1.53
N ARG A 194 -13.88 -2.74 1.23
CA ARG A 194 -13.57 -1.78 0.16
C ARG A 194 -13.33 -0.39 0.68
#